data_AF-A0A4R5VV41-F1
#
_entry.id   AF-A0A4R5VV41-F1
#
_cell.length_a   1.000
_cell.length_b   1.000
_cell.length_c   1.000
_cell.angle_alpha   90.00
_cell.angle_beta   90.00
_cell.angle_gamma   90.00
#
_symmetry.space_group_name_H-M   'P 1'
#
loop_
_entity.id
_entity.type
_entity.pdbx_description
1 polymer ?
#
loop_
_entity_poly.entity_id
_entity_poly.type
_entity_poly.pdbx_seq_one_letter_code
_entity_poly.pdbx_strand_id
1 'polypeptide(L)'
;MVFHTIPTETALLKTIQKGIIRLCLGLIEIERGLAMESKFAKLDNYDQKILALLQQDARMSHAEIGRQIHLSQPSVSERIKRLESTNVIRGYHADINPDAFGYQMTAMIRLSTQQGRPYADFVSQQAEIIDCYTVTGEDGAVMRVLATDVAHLQRLIDKLNRFGSTSTAIVLTTHVSGKAVSMPQA
;
A
#
# COMPACT_ATOMS: atom_id res chain seq x y z
N MET A 1 6.78 -4.06 57.57
CA MET A 1 6.73 -3.06 56.49
C MET A 1 6.44 -3.81 55.20
N VAL A 2 5.16 -3.93 54.82
CA VAL A 2 4.70 -4.81 53.73
C VAL A 2 4.57 -3.99 52.46
N PHE A 3 5.50 -4.16 51.52
CA PHE A 3 5.37 -3.63 50.17
C PHE A 3 4.27 -4.39 49.45
N HIS A 4 3.10 -3.78 49.30
CA HIS A 4 2.08 -4.26 48.37
C HIS A 4 2.51 -3.87 46.96
N THR A 5 2.95 -4.86 46.19
CA THR A 5 3.14 -4.76 44.74
C THR A 5 1.78 -4.61 44.06
N ILE A 6 1.60 -3.48 43.39
CA ILE A 6 0.46 -3.16 42.51
C ILE A 6 0.47 -4.16 41.35
N PRO A 7 -0.62 -4.91 41.07
CA PRO A 7 -0.67 -5.75 39.90
C PRO A 7 -0.75 -4.87 38.64
N THR A 8 0.21 -5.10 37.77
CA THR A 8 0.46 -4.45 36.48
C THR A 8 -0.79 -4.37 35.58
N GLU A 9 -1.21 -3.15 35.29
CA GLU A 9 -2.20 -2.68 34.30
C GLU A 9 -1.98 -3.26 32.87
N THR A 10 -0.80 -3.83 32.62
CA THR A 10 -0.34 -4.40 31.34
C THR A 10 -1.08 -5.68 30.92
N ALA A 11 -1.68 -6.43 31.86
CA ALA A 11 -2.38 -7.68 31.54
C ALA A 11 -3.77 -7.47 30.92
N LEU A 12 -4.47 -6.41 31.38
CA LEU A 12 -5.78 -6.03 30.83
C LEU A 12 -5.63 -5.48 29.41
N LEU A 13 -4.62 -4.61 29.20
CA LEU A 13 -4.33 -3.99 27.91
C LEU A 13 -4.01 -5.04 26.82
N LYS A 14 -3.24 -6.07 27.16
CA LYS A 14 -2.90 -7.18 26.23
C LYS A 14 -4.12 -8.04 25.87
N THR A 15 -5.06 -8.20 26.79
CA THR A 15 -6.29 -8.99 26.56
C THR A 15 -7.27 -8.23 25.67
N ILE A 16 -7.38 -6.92 25.90
CA ILE A 16 -8.18 -6.01 25.06
C ILE A 16 -7.56 -5.88 23.66
N GLN A 17 -6.23 -5.74 23.52
CA GLN A 17 -5.54 -5.75 22.22
C GLN A 17 -5.76 -7.06 21.45
N LYS A 18 -5.69 -8.23 22.10
CA LYS A 18 -6.00 -9.52 21.46
C LYS A 18 -7.46 -9.60 20.99
N GLY A 19 -8.40 -9.07 21.78
CA GLY A 19 -9.81 -9.01 21.42
C GLY A 19 -10.08 -8.08 20.24
N ILE A 20 -9.46 -6.90 20.22
CA ILE A 20 -9.58 -5.92 19.12
C ILE A 20 -8.92 -6.45 17.85
N ILE A 21 -7.73 -7.07 17.92
CA ILE A 21 -7.11 -7.72 16.75
C ILE A 21 -8.02 -8.80 16.18
N ARG A 22 -8.67 -9.62 17.02
CA ARG A 22 -9.61 -10.66 16.58
C ARG A 22 -10.90 -10.08 15.99
N LEU A 23 -11.38 -8.96 16.51
CA LEU A 23 -12.56 -8.25 15.98
C LEU A 23 -12.25 -7.52 14.67
N CYS A 24 -11.07 -6.91 14.54
CA CYS A 24 -10.59 -6.29 13.31
C CYS A 24 -10.26 -7.32 12.23
N LEU A 25 -9.64 -8.45 12.58
CA LEU A 25 -9.50 -9.60 11.68
C LEU A 25 -10.87 -10.10 11.24
N GLY A 26 -11.82 -10.24 12.17
CA GLY A 26 -13.19 -10.64 11.86
C GLY A 26 -13.94 -9.65 10.95
N LEU A 27 -13.76 -8.33 11.15
CA LEU A 27 -14.35 -7.28 10.30
C LEU A 27 -13.68 -7.23 8.92
N ILE A 28 -12.35 -7.40 8.85
CA ILE A 28 -11.62 -7.57 7.57
C ILE A 28 -12.05 -8.87 6.88
N GLU A 29 -12.31 -9.96 7.62
CA GLU A 29 -12.81 -11.23 7.10
C GLU A 29 -14.26 -11.13 6.63
N ILE A 30 -15.11 -10.34 7.27
CA ILE A 30 -16.50 -10.10 6.84
C ILE A 30 -16.54 -9.21 5.58
N GLU A 31 -15.74 -8.13 5.53
CA GLU A 31 -15.61 -7.32 4.30
C GLU A 31 -14.96 -8.11 3.16
N ARG A 32 -13.98 -8.97 3.45
CA ARG A 32 -13.42 -9.93 2.46
C ARG A 32 -14.42 -11.02 2.08
N GLY A 33 -15.28 -11.45 2.99
CA GLY A 33 -16.24 -12.53 2.80
C GLY A 33 -17.32 -12.22 1.75
N LEU A 34 -17.73 -10.96 1.59
CA LEU A 34 -18.68 -10.56 0.55
C LEU A 34 -18.04 -10.31 -0.83
N ALA A 35 -16.71 -10.20 -0.92
CA ALA A 35 -15.99 -9.91 -2.17
C ALA A 35 -15.10 -11.06 -2.66
N MET A 36 -15.10 -12.21 -1.98
CA MET A 36 -14.13 -13.29 -2.23
C MET A 36 -14.77 -14.65 -2.52
N GLU A 37 -15.90 -14.65 -3.22
CA GLU A 37 -16.29 -15.80 -4.04
C GLU A 37 -15.98 -15.50 -5.51
N SER A 38 -14.80 -16.01 -5.92
CA SER A 38 -14.29 -16.17 -7.30
C SER A 38 -13.75 -14.94 -8.05
N LYS A 39 -12.41 -14.78 -8.08
CA LYS A 39 -11.69 -14.23 -9.26
C LYS A 39 -10.16 -14.44 -9.29
N PHE A 40 -9.61 -15.49 -8.69
CA PHE A 40 -8.29 -15.95 -9.14
C PHE A 40 -8.48 -16.64 -10.49
N ALA A 41 -8.59 -15.87 -11.58
CA ALA A 41 -8.39 -16.41 -12.91
C ALA A 41 -6.98 -17.03 -12.88
N LYS A 42 -6.90 -18.36 -12.90
CA LYS A 42 -5.64 -19.08 -12.78
C LYS A 42 -4.70 -18.59 -13.89
N LEU A 43 -3.74 -17.74 -13.51
CA LEU A 43 -2.78 -17.16 -14.45
C LEU A 43 -1.94 -18.28 -15.03
N ASP A 44 -2.02 -18.46 -16.34
CA ASP A 44 -1.19 -19.44 -17.01
C ASP A 44 0.26 -18.95 -17.18
N ASN A 45 1.13 -19.83 -17.66
CA ASN A 45 2.55 -19.49 -17.82
C ASN A 45 2.79 -18.36 -18.83
N TYR A 46 1.91 -18.20 -19.83
CA TYR A 46 2.04 -17.11 -20.80
C TYR A 46 1.62 -15.79 -20.19
N ASP A 47 0.54 -15.75 -19.41
CA ASP A 47 0.12 -14.57 -18.68
C ASP A 47 1.22 -14.07 -17.73
N GLN A 48 1.87 -14.99 -17.00
CA GLN A 48 2.98 -14.64 -16.12
C GLN A 48 4.16 -14.03 -16.87
N LYS A 49 4.51 -14.58 -18.04
CA LYS A 49 5.57 -14.02 -18.89
C LYS A 49 5.20 -12.65 -19.45
N ILE A 50 3.95 -12.47 -19.90
CA ILE A 50 3.44 -11.17 -20.37
C ILE A 50 3.56 -10.13 -19.24
N LEU A 51 3.09 -10.47 -18.03
CA LEU A 51 3.18 -9.59 -16.87
C LEU A 51 4.63 -9.26 -16.49
N ALA A 52 5.54 -10.23 -16.57
CA ALA A 52 6.96 -9.99 -16.32
C ALA A 52 7.56 -8.99 -17.33
N LEU A 53 7.25 -9.14 -18.61
CA LEU A 53 7.73 -8.24 -19.67
C LEU A 53 7.15 -6.83 -19.52
N LEU A 54 5.85 -6.72 -19.22
CA LEU A 54 5.20 -5.42 -19.01
C LEU A 54 5.64 -4.71 -17.74
N GLN A 55 5.97 -5.45 -16.66
CA GLN A 55 6.55 -4.85 -15.46
C GLN A 55 7.98 -4.33 -15.69
N GLN A 56 8.71 -4.93 -16.63
CA GLN A 56 10.03 -4.45 -17.04
C GLN A 56 9.94 -3.25 -17.98
N ASP A 57 9.06 -3.31 -18.97
CA ASP A 57 8.80 -2.23 -19.91
C ASP A 57 7.32 -2.22 -20.33
N ALA A 58 6.55 -1.32 -19.72
CA ALA A 58 5.13 -1.13 -20.02
C ALA A 58 4.88 -0.61 -21.45
N ARG A 59 5.90 -0.09 -22.14
CA ARG A 59 5.79 0.42 -23.52
C ARG A 59 6.10 -0.63 -24.58
N MET A 60 6.44 -1.86 -24.17
CA MET A 60 6.76 -2.94 -25.10
C MET A 60 5.55 -3.25 -25.98
N SER A 61 5.76 -3.25 -27.31
CA SER A 61 4.68 -3.54 -28.25
C SER A 61 4.18 -4.99 -28.13
N HIS A 62 2.89 -5.22 -28.38
CA HIS A 62 2.33 -6.58 -28.33
C HIS A 62 3.01 -7.55 -29.32
N ALA A 63 3.52 -7.03 -30.44
CA ALA A 63 4.27 -7.82 -31.42
C ALA A 63 5.62 -8.28 -30.84
N GLU A 64 6.32 -7.40 -30.12
CA GLU A 64 7.59 -7.73 -29.47
C GLU A 64 7.39 -8.74 -28.33
N ILE A 65 6.39 -8.52 -27.48
CA ILE A 65 6.01 -9.48 -26.43
C ILE A 65 5.75 -10.85 -27.05
N GLY A 66 4.95 -10.89 -28.13
CA GLY A 66 4.64 -12.13 -28.84
C GLY A 66 5.87 -12.85 -29.38
N ARG A 67 6.84 -12.12 -29.94
CA ARG A 67 8.12 -12.69 -30.40
C ARG A 67 8.89 -13.35 -29.26
N GLN A 68 9.00 -12.68 -28.10
CA GLN A 68 9.78 -13.18 -26.97
C GLN A 68 9.16 -14.42 -26.30
N ILE A 69 7.84 -14.55 -26.35
CA ILE A 69 7.12 -15.67 -25.71
C ILE A 69 6.54 -16.67 -26.72
N HIS A 70 6.88 -16.58 -28.00
CA HIS A 70 6.37 -17.44 -29.07
C HIS A 70 4.84 -17.48 -29.21
N LEU A 71 4.19 -16.31 -29.10
CA LEU A 71 2.77 -16.12 -29.36
C LEU A 71 2.53 -15.16 -30.52
N SER A 72 1.39 -15.33 -31.19
CA SER A 72 0.92 -14.34 -32.18
C SER A 72 0.54 -13.03 -31.48
N GLN A 73 0.74 -11.90 -32.16
CA GLN A 73 0.35 -10.57 -31.64
C GLN A 73 -1.14 -10.50 -31.26
N PRO A 74 -2.11 -11.04 -32.04
CA PRO A 74 -3.51 -11.10 -31.64
C PRO A 74 -3.73 -11.87 -30.32
N SER A 75 -3.04 -13.00 -30.13
CA SER A 75 -3.13 -13.79 -28.90
C SER A 75 -2.62 -13.03 -27.68
N VAL A 76 -1.53 -12.28 -27.82
CA VAL A 76 -1.02 -11.41 -26.75
C VAL A 76 -2.01 -10.30 -26.42
N SER A 77 -2.57 -9.66 -27.46
CA SER A 77 -3.52 -8.56 -27.29
C SER A 77 -4.78 -9.00 -26.55
N GLU A 78 -5.32 -10.18 -26.87
CA GLU A 78 -6.49 -10.74 -26.17
C GLU A 78 -6.19 -11.03 -24.70
N ARG A 79 -5.00 -11.58 -24.41
CA ARG A 79 -4.56 -11.87 -23.05
C ARG A 79 -4.39 -10.61 -22.22
N ILE A 80 -3.73 -9.58 -22.74
CA ILE A 80 -3.57 -8.29 -22.05
C ILE A 80 -4.94 -7.68 -21.73
N LYS A 81 -5.83 -7.62 -22.73
CA LYS A 81 -7.20 -7.12 -22.55
C LYS A 81 -7.96 -7.89 -21.48
N ARG A 82 -7.81 -9.22 -21.44
CA ARG A 82 -8.38 -10.04 -20.37
C ARG A 82 -7.78 -9.69 -19.02
N LEU A 83 -6.46 -9.62 -18.90
CA LEU A 83 -5.75 -9.29 -17.65
C LEU A 83 -6.18 -7.92 -17.09
N GLU A 84 -6.35 -6.92 -17.95
CA GLU A 84 -6.91 -5.61 -17.62
C GLU A 84 -8.37 -5.73 -17.17
N SER A 85 -9.23 -6.41 -17.93
CA SER A 85 -10.66 -6.58 -17.59
C SER A 85 -10.89 -7.34 -16.27
N THR A 86 -9.93 -8.19 -15.89
CA THR A 86 -9.94 -8.95 -14.63
C THR A 86 -9.24 -8.24 -13.48
N ASN A 87 -8.78 -7.00 -13.68
CA ASN A 87 -8.06 -6.19 -12.70
C ASN A 87 -6.74 -6.82 -12.21
N VAL A 88 -6.17 -7.76 -12.99
CA VAL A 88 -4.83 -8.29 -12.74
C VAL A 88 -3.79 -7.23 -13.11
N ILE A 89 -3.97 -6.57 -14.26
CA ILE A 89 -3.29 -5.32 -14.58
C ILE A 89 -4.16 -4.18 -14.07
N ARG A 90 -3.64 -3.42 -13.09
CA ARG A 90 -4.37 -2.30 -12.47
C ARG A 90 -4.15 -0.97 -13.17
N GLY A 91 -3.08 -0.86 -13.96
CA GLY A 91 -2.71 0.35 -14.67
C GLY A 91 -1.26 0.31 -15.17
N TYR A 92 -0.93 1.29 -16.02
CA TYR A 92 0.41 1.53 -16.51
C TYR A 92 0.84 2.92 -16.09
N HIS A 93 1.98 3.02 -15.41
CA HIS A 93 2.48 4.27 -14.86
C HIS A 93 3.96 4.43 -15.16
N ALA A 94 4.38 5.67 -15.36
CA ALA A 94 5.80 5.99 -15.39
C ALA A 94 6.35 6.02 -13.96
N ASP A 95 7.56 5.50 -13.76
CA ASP A 95 8.31 5.72 -12.53
C ASP A 95 9.04 7.07 -12.63
N ILE A 96 8.70 7.98 -11.72
CA ILE A 96 9.11 9.38 -11.78
C ILE A 96 10.00 9.68 -10.59
N ASN A 97 11.18 10.25 -10.85
CA ASN A 97 12.08 10.71 -9.80
C ASN A 97 11.45 11.91 -9.05
N PRO A 98 11.14 11.77 -7.74
CA PRO A 98 10.58 12.86 -6.94
C PRO A 98 11.51 14.09 -6.85
N ASP A 99 12.83 13.88 -6.87
CA ASP A 99 13.80 14.97 -6.78
C ASP A 99 13.70 15.93 -7.97
N ALA A 100 13.40 15.39 -9.16
CA ALA A 100 13.20 16.18 -10.38
C ALA A 100 11.93 17.06 -10.31
N PHE A 101 10.99 16.72 -9.41
CA PHE A 101 9.79 17.50 -9.11
C PHE A 101 9.98 18.43 -7.90
N GLY A 102 11.20 18.52 -7.36
CA GLY A 102 11.55 19.38 -6.24
C GLY A 102 11.26 18.78 -4.87
N TYR A 103 10.81 17.53 -4.77
CA TYR A 103 10.67 16.85 -3.49
C TYR A 103 12.04 16.39 -3.00
N GLN A 104 12.54 17.01 -1.93
CA GLN A 104 13.89 16.75 -1.41
C GLN A 104 13.88 15.73 -0.27
N MET A 105 12.71 15.31 0.21
CA MET A 105 12.59 14.33 1.28
C MET A 105 11.34 13.47 1.16
N THR A 106 11.46 12.24 1.64
CA THR A 106 10.34 11.33 1.87
C THR A 106 10.20 11.13 3.37
N ALA A 107 8.97 11.09 3.87
CA ALA A 107 8.69 10.78 5.26
C ALA A 107 7.59 9.72 5.39
N MET A 108 7.67 8.94 6.47
CA MET A 108 6.63 8.05 6.92
C MET A 108 5.89 8.71 8.07
N ILE A 109 4.58 8.93 7.93
CA ILE A 109 3.74 9.48 8.97
C ILE A 109 2.80 8.40 9.47
N ARG A 110 2.78 8.16 10.78
CA ARG A 110 1.80 7.32 11.45
C ARG A 110 0.80 8.22 12.15
N LEU A 111 -0.49 7.95 11.98
CA LEU A 111 -1.59 8.71 12.56
C LEU A 111 -2.39 7.80 13.48
N SER A 112 -2.40 8.11 14.78
CA SER A 112 -3.26 7.45 15.75
C SER A 112 -4.54 8.28 15.93
N THR A 113 -5.68 7.68 15.63
CA THR A 113 -6.99 8.34 15.72
C THR A 113 -8.01 7.44 16.38
N GLN A 114 -8.82 8.02 17.27
CA GLN A 114 -9.90 7.32 17.96
C GLN A 114 -11.26 7.47 17.24
N GLN A 115 -11.34 8.31 16.20
CA GLN A 115 -12.59 8.71 15.54
C GLN A 115 -12.87 7.96 14.23
N GLY A 116 -12.25 6.80 14.00
CA GLY A 116 -12.42 6.04 12.76
C GLY A 116 -11.51 6.54 11.63
N ARG A 117 -12.07 6.88 10.47
CA ARG A 117 -11.29 7.30 9.26
C ARG A 117 -11.65 8.70 8.70
N PRO A 118 -11.85 9.75 9.53
CA PRO A 118 -12.20 11.09 9.03
C PRO A 118 -11.09 11.74 8.21
N TYR A 119 -9.86 11.20 8.28
CA TYR A 119 -8.72 11.67 7.50
C TYR A 119 -8.76 11.23 6.03
N ALA A 120 -9.53 10.19 5.67
CA ALA A 120 -9.44 9.55 4.36
C ALA A 120 -9.71 10.53 3.20
N ASP A 121 -10.77 11.34 3.32
CA ASP A 121 -11.13 12.33 2.29
C ASP A 121 -10.05 13.41 2.16
N PHE A 122 -9.56 13.93 3.29
CA PHE A 122 -8.47 14.92 3.29
C PHE A 122 -7.22 14.38 2.59
N VAL A 123 -6.85 13.15 2.92
CA VAL A 123 -5.64 12.50 2.42
C VAL A 123 -5.70 12.26 0.92
N SER A 124 -6.85 11.83 0.40
CA SER A 124 -7.04 11.62 -1.04
C SER A 124 -6.85 12.89 -1.89
N GLN A 125 -6.95 14.06 -1.27
CA GLN A 125 -6.80 15.36 -1.91
C GLN A 125 -5.40 15.95 -1.78
N GLN A 126 -4.52 15.39 -0.93
CA GLN A 126 -3.15 15.90 -0.76
C GLN A 126 -2.21 15.20 -1.74
N ALA A 127 -1.71 15.94 -2.74
CA ALA A 127 -0.78 15.40 -3.74
C ALA A 127 0.55 14.93 -3.14
N GLU A 128 0.93 15.46 -1.97
CA GLU A 128 2.15 15.05 -1.27
C GLU A 128 2.05 13.65 -0.66
N ILE A 129 0.83 13.13 -0.46
CA ILE A 129 0.62 11.81 0.15
C ILE A 129 0.47 10.77 -0.96
N ILE A 130 1.55 10.01 -1.17
CA ILE A 130 1.65 9.06 -2.29
C ILE A 130 1.23 7.63 -1.91
N ASP A 131 1.21 7.31 -0.63
CA ASP A 131 0.55 6.12 -0.10
C ASP A 131 -0.14 6.41 1.23
N CYS A 132 -1.28 5.74 1.44
CA CYS A 132 -1.97 5.73 2.72
C CYS A 132 -2.57 4.34 2.96
N TYR A 133 -2.24 3.77 4.11
CA TYR A 133 -2.73 2.47 4.54
C TYR A 133 -3.41 2.60 5.90
N THR A 134 -4.59 2.00 6.05
CA THR A 134 -5.12 1.70 7.38
C THR A 134 -4.43 0.44 7.88
N VAL A 135 -3.81 0.51 9.05
CA VAL A 135 -3.07 -0.61 9.65
C VAL A 135 -3.73 -1.07 10.95
N THR A 136 -3.43 -2.30 11.37
CA THR A 136 -3.76 -2.77 12.70
C THR A 136 -2.70 -2.31 13.70
N GLY A 137 -3.10 -1.94 14.92
CA GLY A 137 -2.21 -1.43 15.96
C GLY A 137 -2.75 -0.17 16.63
N GLU A 138 -1.91 0.50 17.42
CA GLU A 138 -2.24 1.81 18.03
C GLU A 138 -2.24 2.94 17.00
N ASP A 139 -1.48 2.76 15.92
CA ASP A 139 -1.47 3.63 14.76
C ASP A 139 -2.65 3.24 13.84
N GLY A 140 -3.60 4.15 13.63
CA GLY A 140 -4.79 3.92 12.82
C GLY A 140 -4.55 4.12 11.31
N ALA A 141 -3.47 4.81 10.93
CA ALA A 141 -3.05 4.99 9.54
C ALA A 141 -1.53 5.11 9.43
N VAL A 142 -0.96 4.65 8.31
CA VAL A 142 0.45 4.85 7.95
C VAL A 142 0.51 5.39 6.53
N MET A 143 1.31 6.43 6.35
CA MET A 143 1.34 7.21 5.12
C MET A 143 2.78 7.41 4.67
N ARG A 144 3.01 7.32 3.37
CA ARG A 144 4.26 7.74 2.74
C ARG A 144 4.03 9.07 2.05
N VAL A 145 4.83 10.07 2.41
CA VAL A 145 4.66 11.44 1.93
C VAL A 145 5.95 11.98 1.33
N LEU A 146 5.81 12.85 0.34
CA LEU A 146 6.89 13.61 -0.27
C LEU A 146 6.83 15.05 0.22
N ALA A 147 7.98 15.65 0.56
CA ALA A 147 8.05 17.05 0.92
C ALA A 147 9.24 17.74 0.25
N THR A 148 9.08 19.03 -0.01
CA THR A 148 10.11 19.88 -0.62
C THR A 148 11.17 20.32 0.40
N ASP A 149 10.76 20.49 1.66
CA ASP A 149 11.58 20.94 2.78
C ASP A 149 10.90 20.59 4.12
N VAL A 150 11.60 20.86 5.22
CA VAL A 150 11.11 20.57 6.59
C VAL A 150 9.86 21.39 6.93
N ALA A 151 9.77 22.63 6.46
CA ALA A 151 8.62 23.49 6.74
C ALA A 151 7.36 23.00 6.00
N HIS A 152 7.51 22.48 4.79
CA HIS A 152 6.45 21.82 4.04
C HIS A 152 5.96 20.58 4.78
N LEU A 153 6.87 19.71 5.22
CA LEU A 153 6.51 18.56 6.02
C LEU A 153 5.75 18.96 7.30
N GLN A 154 6.22 19.99 8.01
CA GLN A 154 5.55 20.49 9.21
C GLN A 154 4.12 20.96 8.91
N ARG A 155 3.89 21.72 7.82
CA ARG A 155 2.54 22.15 7.42
C ARG A 155 1.60 20.97 7.18
N LEU A 156 2.10 19.89 6.59
CA LEU A 156 1.31 18.67 6.37
C LEU A 156 0.97 17.99 7.70
N ILE A 157 1.95 17.88 8.60
CA ILE A 157 1.78 17.32 9.96
C ILE A 157 0.72 18.12 10.73
N ASP A 158 0.79 19.46 10.71
CA ASP A 158 -0.17 20.32 11.41
C ASP A 158 -1.60 20.11 10.90
N LYS A 159 -1.79 19.93 9.59
CA LYS A 159 -3.10 19.61 9.00
C LYS A 159 -3.59 18.23 9.45
N LEU A 160 -2.69 17.24 9.54
CA LEU A 160 -2.99 15.86 9.95
C LEU A 160 -3.31 15.76 11.45
N ASN A 161 -2.68 16.60 12.28
CA ASN A 161 -2.90 16.64 13.73
C ASN A 161 -4.35 16.99 14.11
N ARG A 162 -5.15 17.53 13.18
CA ARG A 162 -6.60 17.75 13.37
C ARG A 162 -7.39 16.44 13.47
N PHE A 163 -6.84 15.33 12.98
CA PHE A 163 -7.50 14.02 12.95
C PHE A 163 -7.01 13.08 14.05
N GLY A 164 -5.92 13.39 14.74
CA GLY A 164 -5.29 12.51 15.71
C GLY A 164 -3.84 12.90 16.00
N SER A 165 -3.15 12.10 16.81
CA SER A 165 -1.72 12.30 17.07
C SER A 165 -0.88 11.70 15.94
N THR A 166 0.18 12.40 15.54
CA THR A 166 1.09 11.95 14.49
C THR A 166 2.45 11.56 15.04
N SER A 167 3.07 10.56 14.42
CA SER A 167 4.46 10.19 14.64
C SER A 167 5.16 10.11 13.29
N THR A 168 6.21 10.91 13.10
CA THR A 168 6.89 11.08 11.81
C THR A 168 8.30 10.50 11.86
N ALA A 169 8.68 9.78 10.80
CA ALA A 169 10.05 9.32 10.56
C ALA A 169 10.49 9.75 9.17
N ILE A 170 11.63 10.44 9.07
CA ILE A 170 12.21 10.83 7.77
C ILE A 170 12.95 9.62 7.18
N VAL A 171 12.71 9.34 5.90
CA VAL A 171 13.42 8.29 5.17
C VAL A 171 14.81 8.80 4.81
N LEU A 172 15.84 8.17 5.39
CA LEU A 172 17.24 8.53 5.12
C LEU A 172 17.76 7.87 3.84
N THR A 173 17.39 6.60 3.65
CA THR A 173 17.83 5.80 2.51
C THR A 173 16.72 4.84 2.09
N THR A 174 16.43 4.79 0.80
CA THR A 174 15.54 3.80 0.20
C THR A 174 16.38 2.70 -0.46
N HIS A 175 16.35 1.50 0.10
CA HIS A 175 17.09 0.36 -0.48
C HIS A 175 16.35 -0.30 -1.65
N VAL A 176 15.01 -0.32 -1.60
CA VAL A 176 14.15 -0.91 -2.62
C VAL A 176 12.88 -0.07 -2.72
N SER A 177 12.47 0.29 -3.94
CA SER A 177 11.19 0.94 -4.25
C SER A 177 10.66 0.37 -5.56
N GLY A 178 9.33 0.25 -5.69
CA GLY A 178 8.70 -0.11 -6.97
C GLY A 178 9.09 -1.48 -7.55
N LYS A 179 9.57 -2.43 -6.73
CA LYS A 179 9.99 -3.76 -7.22
C LYS A 179 8.81 -4.49 -7.87
N ALA A 180 9.07 -5.11 -9.03
CA ALA A 180 8.10 -5.94 -9.74
C ALA A 180 7.53 -7.05 -8.85
N VAL A 181 6.23 -7.27 -8.96
CA VAL A 181 5.50 -8.32 -8.25
C VAL A 181 5.81 -9.66 -8.91
N SER A 182 6.26 -10.62 -8.10
CA SER A 182 6.48 -12.01 -8.50
C SER A 182 5.42 -12.93 -7.89
N MET A 183 5.13 -14.03 -8.56
CA MET A 183 4.34 -15.11 -7.95
C MET A 183 5.06 -15.63 -6.70
N PRO A 184 4.34 -15.95 -5.61
CA PRO A 184 4.93 -16.62 -4.46
C PRO A 184 5.56 -17.94 -4.92
N GLN A 185 6.79 -18.21 -4.48
CA GLN A 185 7.39 -19.53 -4.65
C GLN A 185 6.67 -20.49 -3.69
N ALA A 186 6.20 -21.62 -4.21
CA ALA A 186 5.55 -22.67 -3.44
C ALA A 186 6.55 -23.43 -2.56
#